data_AF-A0A969MK67-F1
#
_entry.id   AF-A0A969MK67-F1
#
_cell.length_a   1.000
_cell.length_b   1.000
_cell.length_c   1.000
_cell.angle_alpha   90.00
_cell.angle_beta   90.00
_cell.angle_gamma   90.00
#
_symmetry.space_group_name_H-M   'P 1'
#
loop_
_entity.id
_entity.type
_entity.pdbx_description
1 polymer ?
#
loop_
_entity_poly.entity_id
_entity_poly.type
_entity_poly.pdbx_seq_one_letter_code
_entity_poly.pdbx_strand_id
1 'polypeptide(L)'
;MLNLHLLNKILLAIAKFSSSLTFTLLSFVIASSTYARAESISALPSETTDIAQGIDVPNIPPQDIPRPLPPPQPEPTPPEVLPPASDLLPKTPNLPPAQQPSNPLDTIFVREFEVVGNTVLTQEISELVKEYTGRNLTFAELFAVRSKITELYVKGGYVTSAAIIPPQTLENGIVKIQIIEGSLEDIEIIGTRRLQPNYVRSRIKIATNTPLNINQLLEGLRVLQLDPLIANISADLQAGTSPGKNLLQVSIIEAKTLSITPSIDNERSPSVGSFRRQVGFNQANLLGFGDKLNLGYTNTDGSNEINVGYTIPLNPRNGTLRLGYGKINSNVIEPAFKKLDIEANSSYYELSYRQPLLQRSREEFAVGLTLSQQQNQTSLGIDNIGGFPLSPGADDNGRTRISAVRFFQDWVKRDERQVFAARSQFSLGVDLFDATINNDAPDSRFFAWRGQAQWTRLLAADTLLLVRGDVQLADSSLVPFEQFGIGGQQTVRGYRQDALLADNGVLFSTEFRIPILKAKGGGLLQLTPFIDIGTGWNNGKSNLTEDTLIGTGLGLLWQQGSLSARIDYGIPLISVDTDKRTLQDNGIYFSIGYSPSF
;
A
#
# COMPACT_ATOMS: atom_id res chain seq x y z
N MET A 1 -34.71 2.34 -14.10
CA MET A 1 -34.27 1.42 -15.17
C MET A 1 -33.08 2.06 -15.85
N LEU A 2 -31.87 1.65 -15.46
CA LEU A 2 -30.60 2.21 -15.91
C LEU A 2 -30.37 1.83 -17.38
N ASN A 3 -29.87 2.79 -18.14
CA ASN A 3 -29.95 2.85 -19.58
C ASN A 3 -29.02 1.81 -20.25
N LEU A 4 -29.60 0.73 -20.78
CA LEU A 4 -28.96 -0.30 -21.62
C LEU A 4 -28.16 0.32 -22.80
N HIS A 5 -28.49 1.56 -23.14
CA HIS A 5 -27.84 2.36 -24.15
C HIS A 5 -26.39 2.79 -23.79
N LEU A 6 -26.08 3.00 -22.50
CA LEU A 6 -24.72 3.35 -22.06
C LEU A 6 -23.79 2.13 -22.13
N LEU A 7 -24.28 0.96 -21.71
CA LEU A 7 -23.55 -0.31 -21.79
C LEU A 7 -23.25 -0.69 -23.25
N ASN A 8 -24.21 -0.48 -24.15
CA ASN A 8 -24.02 -0.70 -25.58
C ASN A 8 -23.02 0.28 -26.21
N LYS A 9 -22.96 1.54 -25.77
CA LYS A 9 -21.94 2.50 -26.25
C LYS A 9 -20.53 2.11 -25.79
N ILE A 10 -20.39 1.63 -24.56
CA ILE A 10 -19.11 1.13 -24.02
C ILE A 10 -18.65 -0.13 -24.77
N LEU A 11 -19.55 -1.10 -24.99
CA LEU A 11 -19.26 -2.33 -25.74
C LEU A 11 -18.88 -2.04 -27.21
N LEU A 12 -19.55 -1.07 -27.85
CA LEU A 12 -19.25 -0.69 -29.23
C LEU A 12 -17.90 0.04 -29.36
N ALA A 13 -17.51 0.82 -28.34
CA ALA A 13 -16.19 1.46 -28.27
C ALA A 13 -15.06 0.43 -28.08
N ILE A 14 -15.28 -0.58 -27.23
CA ILE A 14 -14.34 -1.68 -27.00
C ILE A 14 -14.19 -2.55 -28.27
N ALA A 15 -15.29 -2.84 -28.96
CA ALA A 15 -15.29 -3.64 -30.19
C ALA A 15 -14.56 -2.94 -31.35
N LYS A 16 -14.70 -1.61 -31.49
CA LYS A 16 -13.95 -0.82 -32.49
C LYS A 16 -12.45 -0.77 -32.20
N PHE A 17 -12.05 -0.80 -30.93
CA PHE A 17 -10.64 -0.81 -30.51
C PHE A 17 -9.94 -2.15 -30.82
N SER A 18 -10.65 -3.28 -30.76
CA SER A 18 -10.09 -4.61 -31.09
C SER A 18 -9.80 -4.78 -32.58
N SER A 19 -10.56 -4.11 -33.45
CA SER A 19 -10.40 -4.21 -34.91
C SER A 19 -9.27 -3.34 -35.48
N SER A 20 -8.85 -2.27 -34.80
CA SER A 20 -7.76 -1.41 -35.25
C SER A 20 -6.38 -1.85 -34.76
N LEU A 21 -6.31 -2.57 -33.63
CA LEU A 21 -5.04 -3.04 -33.05
C LEU A 21 -4.45 -4.25 -33.79
N THR A 22 -5.29 -5.04 -34.49
CA THR A 22 -4.88 -6.25 -35.21
C THR A 22 -4.17 -5.97 -36.54
N PHE A 23 -4.30 -4.77 -37.11
CA PHE A 23 -3.68 -4.42 -38.40
C PHE A 23 -2.33 -3.70 -38.31
N THR A 24 -1.95 -3.18 -37.13
CA THR A 24 -0.71 -2.40 -36.96
C THR A 24 0.41 -3.19 -36.26
N LEU A 25 0.08 -4.25 -35.51
CA LEU A 25 1.08 -5.11 -34.85
C LEU A 25 1.73 -6.13 -35.79
N LEU A 26 1.12 -6.45 -36.95
CA LEU A 26 1.65 -7.45 -37.87
C LEU A 26 2.82 -6.93 -38.74
N SER A 27 3.00 -5.60 -38.80
CA SER A 27 4.03 -4.95 -39.63
C SER A 27 5.37 -4.73 -38.90
N PHE A 28 5.45 -5.00 -37.59
CA PHE A 28 6.65 -4.74 -36.78
C PHE A 28 7.39 -6.02 -36.32
N VAL A 29 6.88 -7.20 -36.68
CA VAL A 29 7.46 -8.50 -36.26
C VAL A 29 8.40 -9.11 -37.33
N ILE A 30 8.54 -8.48 -38.52
CA ILE A 30 9.43 -8.97 -39.59
C ILE A 30 10.60 -8.00 -39.80
N ALA A 31 11.47 -7.84 -38.81
CA ALA A 31 12.85 -7.36 -38.99
C ALA A 31 13.62 -7.38 -37.66
N SER A 32 14.06 -8.56 -37.21
CA SER A 32 15.20 -8.72 -36.27
C SER A 32 15.49 -10.22 -36.07
N SER A 33 16.00 -10.88 -37.12
CA SER A 33 16.62 -12.19 -37.02
C SER A 33 18.02 -12.09 -37.58
N THR A 34 19.02 -12.06 -36.69
CA THR A 34 20.36 -12.68 -36.81
C THR A 34 21.35 -11.96 -35.88
N TYR A 35 21.75 -12.61 -34.80
CA TYR A 35 23.13 -13.02 -34.51
C TYR A 35 23.21 -13.46 -33.05
N ALA A 36 23.20 -14.78 -32.85
CA ALA A 36 23.64 -15.40 -31.61
C ALA A 36 25.16 -15.60 -31.68
N ARG A 37 25.88 -15.17 -30.65
CA ARG A 37 27.20 -15.73 -30.33
C ARG A 37 27.29 -15.89 -28.82
N ALA A 38 27.39 -17.15 -28.41
CA ALA A 38 27.55 -17.56 -27.02
C ALA A 38 29.01 -17.34 -26.59
N GLU A 39 29.21 -16.61 -25.50
CA GLU A 39 30.41 -16.75 -24.68
C GLU A 39 29.98 -16.83 -23.20
N SER A 40 30.44 -17.91 -22.59
CA SER A 40 30.36 -18.25 -21.18
C SER A 40 31.14 -17.26 -20.32
N ILE A 41 30.49 -16.67 -19.30
CA ILE A 41 31.20 -15.92 -18.25
C ILE A 41 30.76 -16.40 -16.87
N SER A 42 31.79 -16.68 -16.08
CA SER A 42 31.88 -17.12 -14.70
C SER A 42 31.03 -16.32 -13.72
N ALA A 43 30.51 -17.05 -12.72
CA ALA A 43 29.85 -16.53 -11.53
C ALA A 43 30.75 -15.57 -10.72
N LEU A 44 30.18 -14.43 -10.32
CA LEU A 44 30.65 -13.51 -9.27
C LEU A 44 29.40 -12.82 -8.64
N PRO A 45 29.51 -12.34 -7.38
CA PRO A 45 28.47 -12.46 -6.37
C PRO A 45 27.32 -11.46 -6.53
N SER A 46 26.14 -11.91 -6.14
CA SER A 46 24.90 -11.13 -6.08
C SER A 46 25.02 -10.00 -5.05
N GLU A 47 25.35 -8.79 -5.50
CA GLU A 47 25.02 -7.57 -4.77
C GLU A 47 23.51 -7.33 -4.95
N THR A 48 22.73 -7.83 -3.99
CA THR A 48 21.31 -7.48 -3.83
C THR A 48 21.21 -5.98 -3.62
N THR A 49 20.82 -5.27 -4.66
CA THR A 49 20.59 -3.82 -4.62
C THR A 49 19.25 -3.60 -3.93
N ASP A 50 19.28 -2.98 -2.75
CA ASP A 50 18.11 -2.56 -1.96
C ASP A 50 17.08 -1.82 -2.83
N ILE A 51 15.88 -2.40 -2.97
CA ILE A 51 14.74 -1.78 -3.64
C ILE A 51 13.70 -1.33 -2.61
N ALA A 52 14.14 -0.60 -1.58
CA ALA A 52 13.25 0.18 -0.73
C ALA A 52 13.30 1.66 -1.16
N GLN A 53 12.87 1.94 -2.39
CA GLN A 53 12.75 3.32 -2.87
C GLN A 53 11.35 3.84 -2.60
N GLY A 54 11.28 4.99 -1.90
CA GLY A 54 10.05 5.73 -1.68
C GLY A 54 9.41 6.07 -3.02
N ILE A 55 8.24 5.49 -3.26
CA ILE A 55 7.44 5.77 -4.44
C ILE A 55 6.42 6.84 -4.06
N ASP A 56 6.47 7.95 -4.80
CA ASP A 56 5.41 8.94 -4.87
C ASP A 56 4.09 8.23 -5.19
N VAL A 57 3.21 8.22 -4.21
CA VAL A 57 1.82 7.83 -4.42
C VAL A 57 1.22 8.81 -5.42
N PRO A 58 0.43 8.38 -6.41
CA PRO A 58 -0.40 9.29 -7.19
C PRO A 58 -1.29 10.07 -6.22
N ASN A 59 -0.86 11.29 -5.93
CA ASN A 59 -1.64 12.26 -5.24
C ASN A 59 -2.79 12.58 -6.19
N ILE A 60 -4.02 12.22 -5.83
CA ILE A 60 -5.21 12.81 -6.46
C ILE A 60 -5.70 13.94 -5.54
N PRO A 61 -5.11 15.15 -5.57
CA PRO A 61 -5.87 16.34 -5.25
C PRO A 61 -6.53 16.85 -6.53
N PRO A 62 -7.78 17.29 -6.46
CA PRO A 62 -8.20 18.27 -7.43
C PRO A 62 -8.87 19.44 -6.74
N GLN A 63 -8.11 20.28 -6.03
CA GLN A 63 -8.70 21.49 -5.48
C GLN A 63 -7.68 22.61 -5.44
N ASP A 64 -8.10 23.80 -5.88
CA ASP A 64 -7.46 25.07 -5.52
C ASP A 64 -7.31 25.23 -3.99
N ILE A 65 -7.89 24.32 -3.19
CA ILE A 65 -8.00 24.43 -1.74
C ILE A 65 -8.12 23.01 -1.09
N PRO A 66 -7.24 22.56 -0.17
CA PRO A 66 -6.94 21.13 0.07
C PRO A 66 -8.09 20.30 0.64
N ARG A 67 -8.34 19.10 0.11
CA ARG A 67 -9.03 18.04 0.88
C ARG A 67 -8.15 17.59 2.05
N PRO A 68 -8.73 17.17 3.18
CA PRO A 68 -8.07 16.27 4.12
C PRO A 68 -7.83 14.96 3.35
N LEU A 69 -6.64 14.81 2.77
CA LEU A 69 -6.31 13.64 1.98
C LEU A 69 -6.27 12.44 2.93
N PRO A 70 -7.00 11.35 2.62
CA PRO A 70 -6.72 10.11 3.29
C PRO A 70 -5.22 9.77 3.17
N PRO A 71 -4.60 9.09 4.16
CA PRO A 71 -3.20 8.71 4.07
C PRO A 71 -2.98 7.99 2.73
N PRO A 72 -2.01 8.44 1.92
CA PRO A 72 -1.84 7.96 0.57
C PRO A 72 -1.67 6.43 0.60
N GLN A 73 -2.51 5.70 -0.14
CA GLN A 73 -2.25 4.28 -0.37
C GLN A 73 -0.97 4.20 -1.19
N PRO A 74 0.07 3.45 -0.75
CA PRO A 74 1.30 3.32 -1.52
C PRO A 74 0.97 3.00 -2.98
N GLU A 75 1.54 3.73 -3.94
CA GLU A 75 1.60 3.20 -5.31
C GLU A 75 2.30 1.85 -5.17
N PRO A 76 1.75 0.77 -5.72
CA PRO A 76 2.38 -0.51 -5.54
C PRO A 76 3.80 -0.44 -6.06
N THR A 77 4.75 -0.67 -5.16
CA THR A 77 6.11 -0.97 -5.58
C THR A 77 6.03 -2.12 -6.57
N PRO A 78 6.85 -2.09 -7.64
CA PRO A 78 7.03 -3.27 -8.48
C PRO A 78 7.19 -4.46 -7.54
N PRO A 79 6.50 -5.57 -7.81
CA PRO A 79 6.50 -6.70 -6.91
C PRO A 79 7.94 -7.15 -6.64
N GLU A 80 8.41 -6.86 -5.42
CA GLU A 80 9.74 -7.25 -4.99
C GLU A 80 9.70 -8.74 -4.69
N VAL A 81 10.67 -9.47 -5.23
CA VAL A 81 10.81 -10.90 -4.94
C VAL A 81 11.25 -11.00 -3.49
N LEU A 82 10.30 -11.31 -2.60
CA LEU A 82 10.65 -11.64 -1.22
C LEU A 82 11.67 -12.78 -1.22
N PRO A 83 12.76 -12.68 -0.43
CA PRO A 83 13.72 -13.77 -0.34
C PRO A 83 13.00 -15.07 0.09
N PRO A 84 13.46 -16.23 -0.41
CA PRO A 84 12.83 -17.49 -0.07
C PRO A 84 12.88 -17.74 1.45
N ALA A 85 11.85 -18.38 2.00
CA ALA A 85 11.75 -18.63 3.45
C ALA A 85 12.95 -19.40 4.02
N SER A 86 13.65 -20.17 3.18
CA SER A 86 14.87 -20.90 3.53
C SER A 86 16.05 -20.02 3.92
N ASP A 87 16.01 -18.73 3.60
CA ASP A 87 17.10 -17.80 3.85
C ASP A 87 16.88 -17.03 5.17
N LEU A 88 15.65 -17.05 5.69
CA LEU A 88 15.27 -16.36 6.94
C LEU A 88 15.58 -17.19 8.19
N LEU A 89 15.74 -18.51 8.04
CA LEU A 89 16.13 -19.44 9.09
C LEU A 89 17.18 -20.41 8.54
N PRO A 90 18.23 -20.77 9.29
CA PRO A 90 19.17 -21.80 8.87
C PRO A 90 18.46 -23.17 8.68
N LYS A 91 19.03 -24.01 7.80
CA LYS A 91 18.53 -25.38 7.58
C LYS A 91 18.49 -26.14 8.91
N THR A 92 17.36 -26.78 9.20
CA THR A 92 17.11 -27.51 10.45
C THR A 92 18.27 -28.44 10.83
N PRO A 93 18.62 -28.56 12.13
CA PRO A 93 19.58 -29.54 12.60
C PRO A 93 19.16 -30.96 12.19
N ASN A 94 20.12 -31.77 11.75
CA ASN A 94 19.89 -33.20 11.55
C ASN A 94 19.38 -33.81 12.87
N LEU A 95 18.21 -34.47 12.81
CA LEU A 95 17.71 -35.28 13.91
C LEU A 95 18.82 -36.24 14.37
N PRO A 96 19.10 -36.36 15.68
CA PRO A 96 20.01 -37.37 16.19
C PRO A 96 19.59 -38.75 15.66
N PRO A 97 20.54 -39.61 15.24
CA PRO A 97 20.22 -40.97 14.83
C PRO A 97 19.43 -41.67 15.93
N ALA A 98 18.33 -42.32 15.58
CA ALA A 98 17.60 -43.15 16.52
C ALA A 98 18.54 -44.25 17.05
N GLN A 99 18.88 -44.21 18.34
CA GLN A 99 19.60 -45.31 18.98
C GLN A 99 18.73 -46.57 18.93
N GLN A 100 19.20 -47.57 18.19
CA GLN A 100 18.55 -48.88 18.10
C GLN A 100 18.79 -49.68 19.38
N PRO A 101 17.75 -50.28 19.99
CA PRO A 101 17.92 -51.23 21.08
C PRO A 101 18.71 -52.47 20.65
N SER A 102 19.50 -53.01 21.56
CA SER A 102 20.46 -54.10 21.34
C SER A 102 19.86 -55.52 21.36
N ASN A 103 18.53 -55.70 21.41
CA ASN A 103 17.87 -57.01 21.34
C ASN A 103 16.53 -56.96 20.58
N PRO A 104 16.39 -57.63 19.42
CA PRO A 104 15.23 -57.47 18.53
C PRO A 104 14.01 -58.39 18.79
N LEU A 105 14.02 -59.25 19.82
CA LEU A 105 13.07 -60.38 19.91
C LEU A 105 12.03 -60.32 21.04
N ASP A 106 12.13 -59.37 21.98
CA ASP A 106 11.13 -59.22 23.03
C ASP A 106 9.96 -58.34 22.55
N THR A 107 8.75 -58.89 22.61
CA THR A 107 7.50 -58.21 22.24
C THR A 107 6.65 -57.90 23.47
N ILE A 108 6.04 -56.72 23.48
CA ILE A 108 5.13 -56.24 24.53
C ILE A 108 3.72 -56.18 23.96
N PHE A 109 2.73 -56.76 24.65
CA PHE A 109 1.32 -56.60 24.28
C PHE A 109 0.85 -55.20 24.66
N VAL A 110 0.50 -54.38 23.66
CA VAL A 110 0.01 -53.02 23.86
C VAL A 110 -1.52 -53.01 23.77
N ARG A 111 -2.18 -52.82 24.92
CA ARG A 111 -3.63 -52.66 25.03
C ARG A 111 -4.07 -51.25 24.64
N GLU A 112 -3.28 -50.24 25.01
CA GLU A 112 -3.65 -48.84 24.84
C GLU A 112 -2.40 -47.94 24.81
N PHE A 113 -2.46 -46.86 24.03
CA PHE A 113 -1.48 -45.77 24.08
C PHE A 113 -2.07 -44.59 24.86
N GLU A 114 -1.45 -44.24 25.98
CA GLU A 114 -1.77 -43.02 26.72
C GLU A 114 -0.86 -41.90 26.20
N VAL A 115 -1.36 -41.07 25.28
CA VAL A 115 -0.62 -39.90 24.79
C VAL A 115 -0.95 -38.70 25.68
N VAL A 116 0.08 -38.09 26.27
CA VAL A 116 -0.06 -36.93 27.16
C VAL A 116 0.79 -35.75 26.67
N GLY A 117 0.33 -34.53 26.94
CA GLY A 117 1.09 -33.31 26.62
C GLY A 117 0.84 -32.74 25.22
N ASN A 118 -0.03 -33.32 24.42
CA ASN A 118 -0.46 -32.76 23.14
C ASN A 118 -1.64 -31.80 23.33
N THR A 119 -1.51 -30.58 22.80
CA THR A 119 -2.59 -29.59 22.67
C THR A 119 -3.05 -29.44 21.22
N VAL A 120 -2.22 -29.87 20.27
CA VAL A 120 -2.52 -29.93 18.84
C VAL A 120 -2.47 -31.37 18.32
N LEU A 121 -2.98 -31.59 17.11
CA LEU A 121 -2.92 -32.87 16.39
C LEU A 121 -3.55 -34.07 17.14
N THR A 122 -4.48 -33.80 18.07
CA THR A 122 -5.07 -34.83 18.96
C THR A 122 -5.76 -35.94 18.16
N GLN A 123 -6.50 -35.59 17.11
CA GLN A 123 -7.23 -36.57 16.31
C GLN A 123 -6.27 -37.40 15.45
N GLU A 124 -5.33 -36.74 14.80
CA GLU A 124 -4.34 -37.34 13.90
C GLU A 124 -3.43 -38.32 14.67
N ILE A 125 -3.04 -37.97 15.91
CA ILE A 125 -2.29 -38.86 16.79
C ILE A 125 -3.14 -40.07 17.20
N SER A 126 -4.41 -39.85 17.57
CA SER A 126 -5.32 -40.94 17.95
C SER A 126 -5.53 -41.93 16.79
N GLU A 127 -5.67 -41.44 15.57
CA GLU A 127 -5.78 -42.26 14.37
C GLU A 127 -4.48 -43.03 14.10
N LEU A 128 -3.32 -42.40 14.28
CA LEU A 128 -2.01 -43.02 14.11
C LEU A 128 -1.77 -44.18 15.09
N VAL A 129 -2.10 -44.01 16.38
CA VAL A 129 -1.83 -45.04 17.40
C VAL A 129 -2.81 -46.22 17.35
N LYS A 130 -4.01 -46.05 16.77
CA LYS A 130 -4.99 -47.13 16.59
C LYS A 130 -4.43 -48.29 15.77
N GLU A 131 -3.60 -48.03 14.76
CA GLU A 131 -2.95 -49.05 13.94
C GLU A 131 -2.03 -49.98 14.75
N TYR A 132 -1.58 -49.51 15.92
CA TYR A 132 -0.63 -50.17 16.80
C TYR A 132 -1.26 -50.75 18.07
N THR A 133 -2.54 -50.45 18.31
CA THR A 133 -3.27 -50.85 19.52
C THR A 133 -3.83 -52.27 19.39
N GLY A 134 -3.78 -53.06 20.46
CA GLY A 134 -4.26 -54.45 20.48
C GLY A 134 -3.29 -55.46 19.86
N ARG A 135 -1.99 -55.14 19.83
CA ARG A 135 -0.94 -55.91 19.13
C ARG A 135 0.25 -56.18 20.03
N ASN A 136 1.01 -57.23 19.73
CA ASN A 136 2.35 -57.42 20.26
C ASN A 136 3.34 -56.58 19.46
N LEU A 137 4.00 -55.63 20.10
CA LEU A 137 4.99 -54.73 19.48
C LEU A 137 6.37 -54.98 20.04
N THR A 138 7.37 -55.03 19.18
CA THR A 138 8.78 -55.00 19.55
C THR A 138 9.16 -53.60 20.07
N PHE A 139 10.28 -53.51 20.80
CA PHE A 139 10.84 -52.20 21.16
C PHE A 139 11.10 -51.32 19.93
N ALA A 140 11.57 -51.90 18.82
CA ALA A 140 11.80 -51.18 17.57
C ALA A 140 10.49 -50.57 17.02
N GLU A 141 9.38 -51.30 17.08
CA GLU A 141 8.07 -50.80 16.65
C GLU A 141 7.54 -49.71 17.59
N LEU A 142 7.75 -49.80 18.90
CA LEU A 142 7.41 -48.72 19.84
C LEU A 142 8.18 -47.42 19.53
N PHE A 143 9.49 -47.54 19.27
CA PHE A 143 10.30 -46.41 18.82
C PHE A 143 9.87 -45.88 17.44
N ALA A 144 9.35 -46.75 16.57
CA ALA A 144 8.77 -46.33 15.29
C ALA A 144 7.47 -45.54 15.50
N VAL A 145 6.57 -45.96 16.40
CA VAL A 145 5.36 -45.21 16.76
C VAL A 145 5.72 -43.83 17.28
N ARG A 146 6.65 -43.74 18.25
CA ARG A 146 7.16 -42.45 18.75
C ARG A 146 7.70 -41.58 17.60
N SER A 147 8.52 -42.17 16.72
CA SER A 147 9.11 -41.43 15.60
C SER A 147 8.05 -40.96 14.59
N LYS A 148 7.01 -41.75 14.31
CA LYS A 148 5.88 -41.35 13.47
C LYS A 148 5.08 -40.20 14.09
N ILE A 149 4.89 -40.19 15.40
CA ILE A 149 4.22 -39.07 16.09
C ILE A 149 5.08 -37.80 15.97
N THR A 150 6.40 -37.88 16.19
CA THR A 150 7.30 -36.73 15.99
C THR A 150 7.27 -36.25 14.53
N GLU A 151 7.28 -37.16 13.55
CA GLU A 151 7.17 -36.81 12.13
C GLU A 151 5.85 -36.09 11.81
N LEU A 152 4.75 -36.49 12.44
CA LEU A 152 3.45 -35.82 12.31
C LEU A 152 3.51 -34.36 12.80
N TYR A 153 4.16 -34.11 13.94
CA TYR A 153 4.42 -32.75 14.44
C TYR A 153 5.30 -31.93 13.48
N VAL A 154 6.40 -32.52 12.99
CA VAL A 154 7.30 -31.88 12.03
C VAL A 154 6.57 -31.52 10.73
N LYS A 155 5.76 -32.43 10.18
CA LYS A 155 4.91 -32.18 9.00
C LYS A 155 3.87 -31.09 9.25
N GLY A 156 3.34 -30.99 10.46
CA GLY A 156 2.46 -29.90 10.89
C GLY A 156 3.15 -28.55 11.10
N GLY A 157 4.48 -28.48 10.99
CA GLY A 157 5.29 -27.27 11.19
C GLY A 157 5.74 -27.04 12.64
N TYR A 158 5.53 -28.01 13.53
CA TYR A 158 5.94 -27.93 14.95
C TYR A 158 7.32 -28.56 15.16
N VAL A 159 8.32 -28.03 14.45
CA VAL A 159 9.67 -28.63 14.34
C VAL A 159 10.45 -28.71 15.65
N THR A 160 10.06 -27.92 16.65
CA THR A 160 10.65 -27.93 18.00
C THR A 160 9.90 -28.82 18.99
N SER A 161 8.91 -29.59 18.52
CA SER A 161 8.14 -30.52 19.33
C SER A 161 8.58 -31.96 19.06
N ALA A 162 8.58 -32.80 20.09
CA ALA A 162 8.97 -34.20 19.96
C ALA A 162 8.18 -35.12 20.89
N ALA A 163 7.89 -36.33 20.41
CA ALA A 163 7.38 -37.41 21.23
C ALA A 163 8.54 -38.15 21.92
N ILE A 164 8.38 -38.42 23.21
CA ILE A 164 9.28 -39.25 24.01
C ILE A 164 8.50 -40.36 24.70
N ILE A 165 9.17 -41.48 24.96
CA ILE A 165 8.65 -42.54 25.81
C ILE A 165 9.36 -42.40 27.15
N PRO A 166 8.71 -41.87 28.20
CA PRO A 166 9.35 -41.72 29.50
C PRO A 166 9.63 -43.12 30.11
N PRO A 167 10.63 -43.23 31.00
CA PRO A 167 10.84 -44.44 31.78
C PRO A 167 9.54 -44.81 32.53
N GLN A 168 9.05 -46.03 32.32
CA GLN A 168 7.80 -46.50 32.90
C GLN A 168 7.85 -48.02 33.11
N THR A 169 7.13 -48.50 34.13
CA THR A 169 6.80 -49.92 34.26
C THR A 169 5.59 -50.22 33.39
N LEU A 170 5.69 -51.23 32.52
CA LEU A 170 4.59 -51.63 31.65
C LEU A 170 3.58 -52.46 32.46
N GLU A 171 2.73 -51.76 33.19
CA GLU A 171 1.63 -52.37 33.94
C GLU A 171 0.38 -52.38 33.06
N ASN A 172 -0.28 -53.54 32.94
CA ASN A 172 -1.55 -53.71 32.22
C ASN A 172 -1.52 -53.43 30.70
N GLY A 173 -0.33 -53.39 30.07
CA GLY A 173 -0.20 -53.19 28.62
C GLY A 173 -0.51 -51.76 28.14
N ILE A 174 -0.48 -50.76 29.03
CA ILE A 174 -0.62 -49.35 28.64
C ILE A 174 0.78 -48.79 28.36
N VAL A 175 0.97 -48.18 27.19
CA VAL A 175 2.21 -47.48 26.83
C VAL A 175 1.97 -45.98 26.88
N LYS A 176 2.64 -45.31 27.80
CA LYS A 176 2.62 -43.85 27.90
C LYS A 176 3.58 -43.21 26.92
N ILE A 177 3.09 -42.30 26.09
CA ILE A 177 3.88 -41.45 25.19
C ILE A 177 3.68 -40.01 25.63
N GLN A 178 4.77 -39.32 25.99
CA GLN A 178 4.73 -37.92 26.36
C GLN A 178 5.18 -37.05 25.19
N ILE A 179 4.37 -36.08 24.83
CA ILE A 179 4.74 -35.05 23.86
C ILE A 179 5.34 -33.86 24.60
N ILE A 180 6.51 -33.45 24.15
CA ILE A 180 7.13 -32.18 24.55
C ILE A 180 6.85 -31.19 23.44
N GLU A 181 5.85 -30.34 23.67
CA GLU A 181 5.48 -29.26 22.75
C GLU A 181 6.44 -28.08 22.88
N GLY A 182 7.10 -27.76 21.76
CA GLY A 182 8.09 -26.69 21.70
C GLY A 182 7.46 -25.31 21.92
N SER A 183 8.13 -24.45 22.67
CA SER A 183 7.74 -23.05 22.88
C SER A 183 8.97 -22.15 22.90
N LEU A 184 8.77 -20.85 22.72
CA LEU A 184 9.83 -19.86 22.91
C LEU A 184 9.96 -19.52 24.40
N GLU A 185 11.20 -19.47 24.87
CA GLU A 185 11.58 -18.95 26.18
C GLU A 185 11.71 -17.43 26.14
N ASP A 186 12.44 -16.91 25.16
CA ASP A 186 12.59 -15.48 24.92
C ASP A 186 12.81 -15.17 23.42
N ILE A 187 12.65 -13.89 23.08
CA ILE A 187 12.96 -13.31 21.77
C ILE A 187 13.99 -12.20 21.97
N GLU A 188 15.24 -12.51 21.63
CA GLU A 188 16.37 -11.59 21.70
C GLU A 188 16.46 -10.76 20.43
N ILE A 189 16.52 -9.43 20.56
CA ILE A 189 16.63 -8.52 19.41
C ILE A 189 18.01 -7.86 19.44
N ILE A 190 18.75 -7.97 18.34
CA ILE A 190 20.12 -7.48 18.19
C ILE A 190 20.20 -6.54 16.97
N GLY A 191 21.06 -5.52 17.04
CA GLY A 191 21.37 -4.62 15.91
C GLY A 191 20.54 -3.35 15.86
N THR A 192 19.58 -3.17 16.77
CA THR A 192 18.85 -1.90 16.91
C THR A 192 19.77 -0.78 17.42
N ARG A 193 19.60 0.42 16.87
CA ARG A 193 20.25 1.67 17.27
C ARG A 193 19.23 2.65 17.83
N ARG A 194 18.31 3.16 17.00
CA ARG A 194 17.25 4.10 17.40
C ARG A 194 15.92 3.38 17.63
N LEU A 195 15.63 2.34 16.85
CA LEU A 195 14.42 1.55 16.98
C LEU A 195 14.44 0.78 18.28
N GLN A 196 13.40 0.91 19.09
CA GLN A 196 13.32 0.21 20.36
C GLN A 196 13.18 -1.30 20.12
N PRO A 197 13.97 -2.15 20.81
CA PRO A 197 13.86 -3.61 20.69
C PRO A 197 12.43 -4.15 20.88
N ASN A 198 11.66 -3.52 21.78
CA ASN A 198 10.28 -3.92 22.05
C ASN A 198 9.33 -3.71 20.85
N TYR A 199 9.62 -2.72 19.99
CA TYR A 199 8.84 -2.49 18.76
C TYR A 199 8.84 -3.74 17.87
N VAL A 200 10.01 -4.34 17.72
CA VAL A 200 10.25 -5.55 16.93
C VAL A 200 9.74 -6.77 17.67
N ARG A 201 10.17 -6.95 18.93
CA ARG A 201 9.83 -8.12 19.75
C ARG A 201 8.32 -8.35 19.81
N SER A 202 7.55 -7.29 20.06
CA SER A 202 6.10 -7.38 20.21
C SER A 202 5.40 -7.79 18.91
N ARG A 203 5.94 -7.43 17.75
CA ARG A 203 5.39 -7.79 16.42
C ARG A 203 5.64 -9.24 16.07
N ILE A 204 6.85 -9.74 16.32
CA ILE A 204 7.19 -11.15 16.10
C ILE A 204 6.41 -12.04 17.06
N LYS A 205 6.19 -11.59 18.30
CA LYS A 205 5.45 -12.35 19.32
C LYS A 205 4.03 -12.75 18.90
N ILE A 206 3.40 -12.03 17.96
CA ILE A 206 2.09 -12.40 17.40
C ILE A 206 2.15 -13.75 16.67
N ALA A 207 3.31 -14.07 16.09
CA ALA A 207 3.54 -15.25 15.27
C ALA A 207 4.19 -16.43 16.04
N THR A 208 4.32 -16.32 17.36
CA THR A 208 5.04 -17.30 18.20
C THR A 208 4.12 -17.96 19.23
N ASN A 209 2.94 -18.41 18.80
CA ASN A 209 2.02 -19.15 19.66
C ASN A 209 2.66 -20.46 20.17
N THR A 210 2.15 -21.00 21.28
CA THR A 210 2.56 -22.31 21.81
C THR A 210 1.50 -23.36 21.45
N PRO A 211 1.88 -24.53 20.90
CA PRO A 211 3.22 -24.92 20.44
C PRO A 211 3.73 -24.08 19.26
N LEU A 212 5.04 -23.86 19.22
CA LEU A 212 5.70 -23.05 18.20
C LEU A 212 5.52 -23.67 16.82
N ASN A 213 4.89 -22.92 15.92
CA ASN A 213 4.73 -23.30 14.53
C ASN A 213 5.68 -22.49 13.63
N ILE A 214 6.56 -23.18 12.91
CA ILE A 214 7.60 -22.55 12.09
C ILE A 214 7.02 -21.78 10.91
N ASN A 215 5.91 -22.23 10.35
CA ASN A 215 5.27 -21.56 9.21
C ASN A 215 4.65 -20.23 9.65
N GLN A 216 4.07 -20.18 10.86
CA GLN A 216 3.56 -18.93 11.43
C GLN A 216 4.70 -17.97 11.73
N LEU A 217 5.79 -18.44 12.35
CA LEU A 217 6.98 -17.62 12.64
C LEU A 217 7.57 -17.02 11.36
N LEU A 218 7.77 -17.84 10.32
CA LEU A 218 8.29 -17.38 9.03
C LEU A 218 7.38 -16.31 8.40
N GLU A 219 6.06 -16.47 8.48
CA GLU A 219 5.13 -15.46 7.99
C GLU A 219 5.22 -14.16 8.80
N GLY A 220 5.35 -14.26 10.12
CA GLY A 220 5.57 -13.10 10.99
C GLY A 220 6.86 -12.34 10.67
N LEU A 221 7.95 -13.06 10.42
CA LEU A 221 9.23 -12.47 9.99
C LEU A 221 9.11 -11.79 8.62
N ARG A 222 8.39 -12.39 7.66
CA ARG A 222 8.12 -11.77 6.35
C ARG A 222 7.27 -10.51 6.46
N VAL A 223 6.23 -10.52 7.30
CA VAL A 223 5.43 -9.32 7.56
C VAL A 223 6.31 -8.21 8.16
N LEU A 224 7.22 -8.57 9.07
CA LEU A 224 8.14 -7.60 9.67
C LEU A 224 9.20 -7.10 8.68
N GLN A 225 9.63 -7.91 7.71
CA GLN A 225 10.52 -7.49 6.63
C GLN A 225 9.89 -6.41 5.73
N LEU A 226 8.55 -6.35 5.66
CA LEU A 226 7.84 -5.28 4.95
C LEU A 226 7.78 -3.96 5.74
N ASP A 227 8.26 -3.92 6.98
CA ASP A 227 8.31 -2.70 7.77
C ASP A 227 9.41 -1.77 7.22
N PRO A 228 9.07 -0.53 6.79
CA PRO A 228 10.05 0.39 6.19
C PRO A 228 11.15 0.86 7.15
N LEU A 229 11.06 0.54 8.45
CA LEU A 229 12.11 0.82 9.44
C LEU A 229 13.23 -0.22 9.44
N ILE A 230 13.06 -1.33 8.72
CA ILE A 230 13.97 -2.48 8.71
C ILE A 230 14.50 -2.65 7.30
N ALA A 231 15.82 -2.48 7.12
CA ALA A 231 16.49 -2.76 5.84
C ALA A 231 16.74 -4.26 5.67
N ASN A 232 17.13 -4.94 6.76
CA ASN A 232 17.36 -6.37 6.74
C ASN A 232 17.00 -6.99 8.09
N ILE A 233 16.50 -8.23 8.04
CA ILE A 233 16.14 -9.05 9.18
C ILE A 233 16.62 -10.48 8.95
N SER A 234 17.24 -11.06 9.97
CA SER A 234 17.54 -12.49 10.03
C SER A 234 17.16 -13.04 11.40
N ALA A 235 16.82 -14.33 11.44
CA ALA A 235 16.45 -15.00 12.68
C ALA A 235 17.18 -16.33 12.83
N ASP A 236 17.53 -16.68 14.06
CA ASP A 236 18.10 -17.96 14.42
C ASP A 236 17.33 -18.55 15.60
N LEU A 237 17.01 -19.84 15.49
CA LEU A 237 16.23 -20.57 16.49
C LEU A 237 17.14 -21.54 17.22
N GLN A 238 17.48 -21.21 18.47
CA GLN A 238 18.43 -21.92 19.29
C GLN A 238 17.73 -22.75 20.37
N ALA A 239 18.42 -23.79 20.87
CA ALA A 239 17.94 -24.54 22.02
C ALA A 239 17.92 -23.65 23.28
N GLY A 240 16.83 -23.72 24.04
CA GLY A 240 16.67 -22.97 25.29
C GLY A 240 17.28 -23.69 26.50
N THR A 241 16.96 -23.19 27.69
CA THR A 241 17.52 -23.69 28.96
C THR A 241 16.94 -25.04 29.42
N SER A 242 15.80 -25.44 28.87
CA SER A 242 15.10 -26.69 29.24
C SER A 242 14.49 -27.39 28.02
N PRO A 243 14.24 -28.71 28.07
CA PRO A 243 13.63 -29.43 26.95
C PRO A 243 12.30 -28.82 26.51
N GLY A 244 12.14 -28.61 25.20
CA GLY A 244 10.96 -27.96 24.63
C GLY A 244 10.95 -26.43 24.72
N LYS A 245 11.97 -25.81 25.32
CA LYS A 245 12.19 -24.36 25.27
C LYS A 245 13.22 -24.01 24.19
N ASN A 246 12.98 -22.91 23.50
CA ASN A 246 13.84 -22.41 22.41
C ASN A 246 14.04 -20.91 22.57
N LEU A 247 15.23 -20.41 22.22
CA LEU A 247 15.53 -18.99 22.17
C LEU A 247 15.47 -18.54 20.70
N LEU A 248 14.72 -17.47 20.42
CA LEU A 248 14.69 -16.86 19.09
C LEU A 248 15.57 -15.61 19.09
N GLN A 249 16.71 -15.67 18.40
CA GLN A 249 17.57 -14.51 18.20
C GLN A 249 17.23 -13.85 16.87
N VAL A 250 16.93 -12.55 16.89
CA VAL A 250 16.54 -11.77 15.71
C VAL A 250 17.53 -10.63 15.53
N SER A 251 18.27 -10.66 14.43
CA SER A 251 19.25 -9.63 14.06
C SER A 251 18.65 -8.68 13.03
N ILE A 252 18.79 -7.38 13.27
CA ILE A 252 18.17 -6.34 12.45
C ILE A 252 19.19 -5.30 12.02
N ILE A 253 19.08 -4.91 10.76
CA ILE A 253 19.72 -3.72 10.21
C ILE A 253 18.61 -2.67 10.01
N GLU A 254 18.69 -1.57 10.77
CA GLU A 254 17.75 -0.45 10.62
C GLU A 254 17.90 0.23 9.25
N ALA A 255 16.77 0.53 8.61
CA ALA A 255 16.74 1.33 7.41
C ALA A 255 17.13 2.79 7.68
N LYS A 256 17.51 3.50 6.60
CA LYS A 256 17.68 4.95 6.63
C LYS A 256 16.32 5.60 6.86
N THR A 257 16.25 6.48 7.85
CA THR A 257 14.96 6.97 8.36
C THR A 257 14.65 8.40 7.98
N LEU A 258 15.68 9.17 7.61
CA LEU A 258 15.52 10.55 7.17
C LEU A 258 15.45 10.58 5.65
N SER A 259 14.45 11.25 5.09
CA SER A 259 14.38 11.56 3.67
C SER A 259 13.98 13.02 3.46
N ILE A 260 14.70 13.69 2.55
CA ILE A 260 14.43 15.07 2.15
C ILE A 260 14.17 15.04 0.65
N THR A 261 12.98 15.45 0.24
CA THR A 261 12.51 15.34 -1.14
C THR A 261 12.21 16.72 -1.72
N PRO A 262 13.19 17.41 -2.32
CA PRO A 262 12.87 18.51 -3.24
C PRO A 262 12.21 17.99 -4.52
N SER A 263 11.15 18.65 -4.97
CA SER A 263 10.53 18.39 -6.26
C SER A 263 10.03 19.67 -6.93
N ILE A 264 9.93 19.61 -8.26
CA ILE A 264 9.27 20.62 -9.08
C ILE A 264 8.35 19.93 -10.08
N ASP A 265 7.21 20.55 -10.37
CA ASP A 265 6.27 20.04 -11.34
C ASP A 265 5.39 21.16 -11.89
N ASN A 266 4.44 20.81 -12.76
CA ASN A 266 3.36 21.70 -13.14
C ASN A 266 1.98 21.09 -12.90
N GLU A 267 1.71 20.47 -11.75
CA GLU A 267 0.41 19.84 -11.44
C GLU A 267 -0.47 20.70 -10.50
N ARG A 268 -0.38 22.05 -10.60
CA ARG A 268 -1.32 22.96 -9.93
C ARG A 268 -2.27 23.59 -10.94
N SER A 269 -3.48 23.95 -10.52
CA SER A 269 -4.37 24.77 -11.33
C SER A 269 -3.65 26.04 -11.85
N PRO A 270 -3.83 26.39 -13.13
CA PRO A 270 -3.36 27.66 -13.69
C PRO A 270 -3.83 28.92 -12.93
N SER A 271 -4.98 28.86 -12.25
CA SER A 271 -5.60 29.98 -11.53
C SER A 271 -4.71 30.55 -10.43
N VAL A 272 -3.93 29.70 -9.76
CA VAL A 272 -3.01 30.03 -8.66
C VAL A 272 -1.55 29.74 -9.02
N GLY A 273 -1.26 29.60 -10.32
CA GLY A 273 0.08 29.32 -10.85
C GLY A 273 0.39 27.83 -10.93
N SER A 274 0.58 27.35 -12.15
CA SER A 274 0.76 25.93 -12.45
C SER A 274 2.07 25.34 -11.94
N PHE A 275 3.15 26.12 -11.90
CA PHE A 275 4.49 25.65 -11.54
C PHE A 275 4.62 25.49 -10.02
N ARG A 276 4.83 24.26 -9.54
CA ARG A 276 5.02 23.97 -8.11
C ARG A 276 6.49 23.76 -7.80
N ARG A 277 6.88 24.26 -6.64
CA ARG A 277 8.17 24.05 -5.99
C ARG A 277 7.90 23.45 -4.63
N GLN A 278 8.49 22.31 -4.33
CA GLN A 278 8.17 21.57 -3.13
C GLN A 278 9.43 21.10 -2.42
N VAL A 279 9.32 21.02 -1.10
CA VAL A 279 10.29 20.32 -0.26
C VAL A 279 9.54 19.51 0.78
N GLY A 280 9.74 18.19 0.74
CA GLY A 280 9.26 17.25 1.74
C GLY A 280 10.39 16.89 2.71
N PHE A 281 10.05 16.75 3.98
CA PHE A 281 10.92 16.21 5.02
C PHE A 281 10.18 15.06 5.71
N ASN A 282 10.79 13.89 5.73
CA ASN A 282 10.25 12.68 6.31
C ASN A 282 11.25 12.13 7.31
N GLN A 283 10.87 12.05 8.58
CA GLN A 283 11.65 11.37 9.61
C GLN A 283 10.83 10.19 10.13
N ALA A 284 11.20 8.99 9.71
CA ALA A 284 10.69 7.76 10.28
C ALA A 284 11.39 7.44 11.61
N ASN A 285 10.71 6.76 12.51
CA ASN A 285 11.19 6.39 13.83
C ASN A 285 11.84 7.55 14.60
N LEU A 286 11.18 8.72 14.66
CA LEU A 286 11.73 9.95 15.24
C LEU A 286 12.09 9.77 16.73
N LEU A 287 11.18 9.20 17.53
CA LEU A 287 11.35 8.98 18.96
C LEU A 287 11.73 7.53 19.32
N GLY A 288 11.87 6.65 18.32
CA GLY A 288 12.38 5.29 18.50
C GLY A 288 11.30 4.21 18.65
N PHE A 289 10.02 4.56 18.76
CA PHE A 289 8.92 3.61 18.89
C PHE A 289 8.17 3.36 17.57
N GLY A 290 8.78 3.73 16.43
CA GLY A 290 8.21 3.58 15.09
C GLY A 290 7.25 4.70 14.66
N ASP A 291 7.30 5.84 15.34
CA ASP A 291 6.58 7.05 14.94
C ASP A 291 7.15 7.69 13.68
N LYS A 292 6.32 8.46 12.96
CA LYS A 292 6.74 9.12 11.72
C LYS A 292 6.30 10.58 11.69
N LEU A 293 7.25 11.48 11.43
CA LEU A 293 7.00 12.88 11.17
C LEU A 293 7.13 13.16 9.67
N ASN A 294 6.13 13.84 9.12
CA ASN A 294 6.08 14.33 7.75
C ASN A 294 5.90 15.86 7.79
N LEU A 295 6.76 16.59 7.11
CA LEU A 295 6.62 18.03 6.88
C LEU A 295 6.69 18.27 5.38
N GLY A 296 5.85 19.14 4.86
CA GLY A 296 5.91 19.56 3.47
C GLY A 296 5.71 21.06 3.35
N TYR A 297 6.39 21.66 2.39
CA TYR A 297 6.18 23.02 1.95
C TYR A 297 6.04 23.02 0.44
N THR A 298 4.98 23.64 -0.07
CA THR A 298 4.71 23.81 -1.50
C THR A 298 4.52 25.30 -1.80
N ASN A 299 5.14 25.77 -2.87
CA ASN A 299 5.02 27.14 -3.35
C ASN A 299 4.70 27.16 -4.86
N THR A 300 3.85 28.11 -5.25
CA THR A 300 3.61 28.51 -6.64
C THR A 300 3.66 30.03 -6.75
N ASP A 301 3.45 30.57 -7.95
CA ASP A 301 3.37 32.03 -8.17
C ASP A 301 2.16 32.67 -7.48
N GLY A 302 1.14 31.88 -7.14
CA GLY A 302 -0.11 32.33 -6.51
C GLY A 302 -0.49 31.55 -5.26
N SER A 303 0.35 30.67 -4.70
CA SER A 303 0.00 29.94 -3.48
C SER A 303 1.19 29.51 -2.64
N ASN A 304 0.96 29.38 -1.34
CA ASN A 304 1.89 28.85 -0.36
C ASN A 304 1.16 27.87 0.55
N GLU A 305 1.71 26.67 0.71
CA GLU A 305 1.13 25.60 1.51
C GLU A 305 2.17 25.00 2.44
N ILE A 306 1.77 24.76 3.70
CA ILE A 306 2.51 23.96 4.67
C ILE A 306 1.62 22.82 5.13
N ASN A 307 2.16 21.61 5.17
CA ASN A 307 1.50 20.44 5.70
C ASN A 307 2.38 19.71 6.72
N VAL A 308 1.76 19.24 7.80
CA VAL A 308 2.40 18.52 8.91
C VAL A 308 1.61 17.26 9.19
N GLY A 309 2.31 16.14 9.31
CA GLY A 309 1.73 14.84 9.66
C GLY A 309 2.56 14.16 10.73
N TYR A 310 1.91 13.63 11.76
CA TYR A 310 2.56 12.81 12.76
C TYR A 310 1.81 11.50 12.96
N THR A 311 2.48 10.37 12.76
CA THR A 311 1.89 9.02 12.85
C THR A 311 2.49 8.26 14.02
N ILE A 312 1.64 7.68 14.86
CA ILE A 312 1.98 6.95 16.08
C ILE A 312 1.52 5.49 15.90
N PRO A 313 2.40 4.49 15.98
CA PRO A 313 2.00 3.10 16.07
C PRO A 313 1.43 2.80 17.47
N LEU A 314 0.25 2.21 17.53
CA LEU A 314 -0.49 1.96 18.77
C LEU A 314 -0.42 0.51 19.25
N ASN A 315 -0.15 -0.44 18.36
CA ASN A 315 -0.10 -1.86 18.72
C ASN A 315 0.79 -2.68 17.76
N PRO A 316 1.12 -3.94 18.11
CA PRO A 316 1.98 -4.78 17.29
C PRO A 316 1.33 -5.31 16.00
N ARG A 317 0.04 -5.07 15.76
CA ARG A 317 -0.64 -5.37 14.49
C ARG A 317 -0.65 -4.15 13.56
N ASN A 318 0.31 -3.22 13.74
CA ASN A 318 0.46 -2.01 12.93
C ASN A 318 -0.79 -1.11 12.90
N GLY A 319 -1.58 -1.09 13.99
CA GLY A 319 -2.58 -0.05 14.18
C GLY A 319 -1.90 1.31 14.38
N THR A 320 -2.38 2.34 13.70
CA THR A 320 -1.78 3.68 13.73
C THR A 320 -2.79 4.78 14.04
N LEU A 321 -2.33 5.81 14.73
CA LEU A 321 -3.01 7.08 14.89
C LEU A 321 -2.23 8.16 14.14
N ARG A 322 -2.87 8.89 13.25
CA ARG A 322 -2.27 9.99 12.49
C ARG A 322 -2.95 11.31 12.84
N LEU A 323 -2.12 12.29 13.17
CA LEU A 323 -2.48 13.69 13.29
C LEU A 323 -2.04 14.41 12.02
N GLY A 324 -2.92 15.18 11.41
CA GLY A 324 -2.65 15.99 10.23
C GLY A 324 -3.04 17.44 10.46
N TYR A 325 -2.21 18.35 9.97
CA TYR A 325 -2.52 19.77 9.87
C TYR A 325 -1.99 20.31 8.56
N GLY A 326 -2.75 21.20 7.93
CA GLY A 326 -2.24 21.96 6.81
C GLY A 326 -2.82 23.36 6.76
N LYS A 327 -2.08 24.26 6.13
CA LYS A 327 -2.50 25.63 5.86
C LYS A 327 -2.06 26.03 4.48
N ILE A 328 -2.97 26.64 3.74
CA ILE A 328 -2.73 27.21 2.42
C ILE A 328 -3.20 28.65 2.37
N ASN A 329 -2.41 29.47 1.70
CA ASN A 329 -2.73 30.83 1.33
C ASN A 329 -2.61 30.91 -0.19
N SER A 330 -3.68 31.28 -0.88
CA SER A 330 -3.71 31.35 -2.35
C SER A 330 -4.28 32.67 -2.82
N ASN A 331 -3.71 33.20 -3.90
CA ASN A 331 -4.13 34.38 -4.61
C ASN A 331 -4.35 34.00 -6.07
N VAL A 332 -5.49 34.40 -6.64
CA VAL A 332 -5.79 34.14 -8.05
C VAL A 332 -4.95 35.07 -8.92
N ILE A 333 -4.09 34.48 -9.76
CA ILE A 333 -3.16 35.21 -10.63
C ILE A 333 -3.62 35.25 -12.09
N GLU A 334 -4.81 34.73 -12.39
CA GLU A 334 -5.36 34.75 -13.74
C GLU A 334 -5.63 36.18 -14.24
N PRO A 335 -5.18 36.55 -15.45
CA PRO A 335 -5.31 37.92 -15.95
C PRO A 335 -6.73 38.47 -15.95
N ALA A 336 -7.72 37.63 -16.26
CA ALA A 336 -9.13 38.02 -16.27
C ALA A 336 -9.64 38.42 -14.87
N PHE A 337 -9.09 37.82 -13.81
CA PHE A 337 -9.52 38.01 -12.42
C PHE A 337 -8.53 38.81 -11.57
N LYS A 338 -7.35 39.15 -12.11
CA LYS A 338 -6.28 39.84 -11.37
C LYS A 338 -6.72 41.16 -10.72
N LYS A 339 -7.68 41.87 -11.32
CA LYS A 339 -8.22 43.13 -10.75
C LYS A 339 -9.07 42.92 -9.49
N LEU A 340 -9.67 41.74 -9.34
CA LEU A 340 -10.54 41.41 -8.21
C LEU A 340 -9.74 41.11 -6.93
N ASP A 341 -8.45 40.80 -7.09
CA ASP A 341 -7.55 40.44 -5.99
C ASP A 341 -8.17 39.37 -5.09
N ILE A 342 -8.51 38.23 -5.71
CA ILE A 342 -9.18 37.12 -5.03
C ILE A 342 -8.15 36.38 -4.20
N GLU A 343 -8.35 36.38 -2.89
CA GLU A 343 -7.55 35.62 -1.93
C GLU A 343 -8.38 34.48 -1.33
N ALA A 344 -7.72 33.37 -1.04
CA ALA A 344 -8.29 32.20 -0.38
C ALA A 344 -7.34 31.70 0.71
N ASN A 345 -7.85 31.68 1.94
CA ASN A 345 -7.12 31.21 3.12
C ASN A 345 -7.78 29.95 3.63
N SER A 346 -7.02 28.86 3.70
CA SER A 346 -7.56 27.56 4.11
C SER A 346 -6.68 26.84 5.09
N SER A 347 -7.30 26.09 5.98
CA SER A 347 -6.64 25.18 6.89
C SER A 347 -7.45 23.91 7.09
N TYR A 348 -6.77 22.83 7.45
CA TYR A 348 -7.41 21.58 7.81
C TYR A 348 -6.71 20.92 9.00
N TYR A 349 -7.49 20.12 9.72
CA TYR A 349 -7.06 19.29 10.84
C TYR A 349 -7.61 17.88 10.62
N GLU A 350 -6.78 16.88 10.87
CA GLU A 350 -7.15 15.47 10.76
C GLU A 350 -6.72 14.66 11.98
N LEU A 351 -7.62 13.79 12.43
CA LEU A 351 -7.31 12.70 13.33
C LEU A 351 -7.77 11.41 12.66
N SER A 352 -6.84 10.53 12.31
CA SER A 352 -7.13 9.27 11.62
C SER A 352 -6.62 8.08 12.42
N TYR A 353 -7.49 7.11 12.68
CA TYR A 353 -7.12 5.81 13.22
C TYR A 353 -7.24 4.76 12.12
N ARG A 354 -6.20 3.95 11.93
CA ARG A 354 -6.16 2.84 10.96
C ARG A 354 -5.73 1.56 11.66
N GLN A 355 -6.43 0.46 11.41
CA GLN A 355 -6.12 -0.85 11.96
C GLN A 355 -6.14 -1.93 10.88
N PRO A 356 -4.98 -2.55 10.57
CA PRO A 356 -4.93 -3.81 9.84
C PRO A 356 -5.69 -4.90 10.61
N LEU A 357 -6.67 -5.52 9.95
CA LEU A 357 -7.43 -6.66 10.48
C LEU A 357 -6.87 -7.99 9.96
N LEU A 358 -6.34 -7.97 8.73
CA LEU A 358 -5.58 -9.06 8.13
C LEU A 358 -4.25 -8.50 7.67
N GLN A 359 -3.15 -9.13 8.09
CA GLN A 359 -1.81 -8.76 7.65
C GLN A 359 -0.99 -10.01 7.38
N ARG A 360 -0.64 -10.20 6.11
CA ARG A 360 0.21 -11.26 5.57
C ARG A 360 1.22 -10.64 4.62
N SER A 361 2.28 -11.37 4.31
CA SER A 361 3.32 -10.97 3.36
C SER A 361 2.80 -10.58 1.97
N ARG A 362 1.65 -11.13 1.56
CA ARG A 362 1.04 -10.94 0.24
C ARG A 362 -0.33 -10.27 0.27
N GLU A 363 -0.87 -9.98 1.45
CA GLU A 363 -2.23 -9.44 1.57
C GLU A 363 -2.38 -8.63 2.86
N GLU A 364 -2.95 -7.44 2.72
CA GLU A 364 -3.34 -6.59 3.84
C GLU A 364 -4.78 -6.11 3.64
N PHE A 365 -5.60 -6.25 4.68
CA PHE A 365 -6.90 -5.61 4.76
C PHE A 365 -6.96 -4.79 6.04
N ALA A 366 -7.22 -3.50 5.92
CA ALA A 366 -7.29 -2.56 7.03
C ALA A 366 -8.58 -1.76 6.99
N VAL A 367 -9.04 -1.36 8.17
CA VAL A 367 -10.16 -0.45 8.34
C VAL A 367 -9.69 0.79 9.08
N GLY A 368 -10.34 1.91 8.85
CA GLY A 368 -10.01 3.13 9.57
C GLY A 368 -11.14 4.14 9.63
N LEU A 369 -10.94 5.11 10.50
CA LEU A 369 -11.85 6.23 10.74
C LEU A 369 -11.03 7.51 10.77
N THR A 370 -11.43 8.51 9.99
CA THR A 370 -10.85 9.86 10.00
C THR A 370 -11.90 10.86 10.45
N LEU A 371 -11.56 11.66 11.44
CA LEU A 371 -12.25 12.90 11.76
C LEU A 371 -11.47 14.02 11.08
N SER A 372 -12.14 14.83 10.27
CA SER A 372 -11.52 16.05 9.73
C SER A 372 -12.33 17.29 10.07
N GLN A 373 -11.61 18.38 10.16
CA GLN A 373 -12.18 19.72 10.15
C GLN A 373 -11.42 20.55 9.12
N GLN A 374 -12.15 21.25 8.28
CA GLN A 374 -11.61 22.10 7.23
C GLN A 374 -12.27 23.46 7.29
N GLN A 375 -11.48 24.51 7.14
CA GLN A 375 -11.95 25.89 7.12
C GLN A 375 -11.35 26.58 5.91
N ASN A 376 -12.21 27.29 5.19
CA ASN A 376 -11.81 28.15 4.09
C ASN A 376 -12.46 29.52 4.25
N GLN A 377 -11.76 30.56 3.83
CA GLN A 377 -12.34 31.87 3.61
C GLN A 377 -11.83 32.47 2.29
N THR A 378 -12.76 32.90 1.45
CA THR A 378 -12.47 33.70 0.26
C THR A 378 -12.72 35.17 0.51
N SER A 379 -11.88 36.03 -0.08
CA SER A 379 -12.02 37.48 -0.01
C SER A 379 -11.69 38.17 -1.33
N LEU A 380 -12.22 39.37 -1.49
CA LEU A 380 -11.95 40.29 -2.57
C LEU A 380 -11.14 41.48 -2.02
N GLY A 381 -9.91 41.65 -2.51
CA GLY A 381 -9.05 42.79 -2.17
C GLY A 381 -9.43 44.07 -2.91
N ILE A 382 -10.17 43.97 -4.03
CA ILE A 382 -10.68 45.14 -4.75
C ILE A 382 -11.53 46.02 -3.83
N ASP A 383 -11.25 47.32 -3.83
CA ASP A 383 -11.93 48.35 -3.04
C ASP A 383 -12.06 48.03 -1.54
N ASN A 384 -11.20 47.15 -0.99
CA ASN A 384 -11.26 46.65 0.38
C ASN A 384 -12.60 45.99 0.77
N ILE A 385 -13.25 45.27 -0.16
CA ILE A 385 -14.51 44.56 0.09
C ILE A 385 -14.36 43.53 1.23
N GLY A 386 -13.25 42.79 1.26
CA GLY A 386 -12.99 41.77 2.28
C GLY A 386 -13.68 40.45 2.00
N GLY A 387 -14.17 39.77 3.04
CA GLY A 387 -14.78 38.44 2.93
C GLY A 387 -15.97 38.42 1.96
N PHE A 388 -15.96 37.49 1.00
CA PHE A 388 -16.97 37.45 -0.05
C PHE A 388 -17.31 36.01 -0.48
N PRO A 389 -18.59 35.62 -0.60
CA PRO A 389 -19.03 34.27 -0.97
C PRO A 389 -18.80 33.96 -2.46
N LEU A 390 -17.54 33.69 -2.83
CA LEU A 390 -17.19 33.28 -4.19
C LEU A 390 -17.43 31.78 -4.43
N SER A 391 -17.46 30.99 -3.37
CA SER A 391 -17.69 29.54 -3.45
C SER A 391 -19.15 29.19 -3.16
N PRO A 392 -19.79 28.32 -3.95
CA PRO A 392 -21.07 27.71 -3.58
C PRO A 392 -21.01 27.10 -2.18
N GLY A 393 -22.03 27.37 -1.37
CA GLY A 393 -22.14 26.89 0.01
C GLY A 393 -21.34 27.68 1.05
N ALA A 394 -20.67 28.77 0.66
CA ALA A 394 -20.04 29.70 1.60
C ALA A 394 -21.08 30.59 2.31
N ASP A 395 -20.75 31.02 3.53
CA ASP A 395 -21.52 32.02 4.27
C ASP A 395 -21.33 33.44 3.70
N ASP A 396 -22.09 34.42 4.22
CA ASP A 396 -22.04 35.82 3.78
C ASP A 396 -20.65 36.48 3.87
N ASN A 397 -19.73 35.92 4.67
CA ASN A 397 -18.35 36.40 4.82
C ASN A 397 -17.35 35.61 3.94
N GLY A 398 -17.84 34.76 3.05
CA GLY A 398 -17.02 33.92 2.19
C GLY A 398 -16.41 32.71 2.88
N ARG A 399 -16.95 32.27 4.03
CA ARG A 399 -16.40 31.15 4.79
C ARG A 399 -17.12 29.85 4.49
N THR A 400 -16.35 28.78 4.37
CA THR A 400 -16.85 27.41 4.29
C THR A 400 -16.13 26.58 5.33
N ARG A 401 -16.86 26.01 6.29
CA ARG A 401 -16.32 25.13 7.33
C ARG A 401 -16.95 23.75 7.24
N ILE A 402 -16.14 22.73 7.05
CA ILE A 402 -16.59 21.35 6.87
C ILE A 402 -16.03 20.51 8.01
N SER A 403 -16.92 19.82 8.72
CA SER A 403 -16.54 18.79 9.66
C SER A 403 -17.07 17.47 9.14
N ALA A 404 -16.23 16.44 9.08
CA ALA A 404 -16.63 15.17 8.49
C ALA A 404 -16.01 13.97 9.18
N VAL A 405 -16.82 12.92 9.27
CA VAL A 405 -16.41 11.59 9.73
C VAL A 405 -16.28 10.70 8.48
N ARG A 406 -15.11 10.09 8.31
CA ARG A 406 -14.80 9.26 7.15
C ARG A 406 -14.42 7.85 7.58
N PHE A 407 -15.26 6.88 7.25
CA PHE A 407 -14.96 5.48 7.45
C PHE A 407 -14.36 4.91 6.16
N PHE A 408 -13.22 4.23 6.25
CA PHE A 408 -12.56 3.66 5.07
C PHE A 408 -12.09 2.23 5.28
N GLN A 409 -11.95 1.51 4.16
CA GLN A 409 -11.38 0.19 4.07
C GLN A 409 -10.29 0.22 3.01
N ASP A 410 -9.11 -0.25 3.37
CA ASP A 410 -7.98 -0.44 2.47
C ASP A 410 -7.78 -1.94 2.24
N TRP A 411 -7.59 -2.33 0.99
CA TRP A 411 -7.20 -3.69 0.65
C TRP A 411 -6.03 -3.65 -0.32
N VAL A 412 -4.99 -4.42 -0.02
CA VAL A 412 -3.82 -4.59 -0.88
C VAL A 412 -3.54 -6.07 -1.01
N LYS A 413 -3.42 -6.56 -2.25
CA LYS A 413 -3.03 -7.93 -2.56
C LYS A 413 -1.88 -7.89 -3.56
N ARG A 414 -0.82 -8.63 -3.26
CA ARG A 414 0.41 -8.63 -4.06
C ARG A 414 0.95 -10.04 -4.27
N ASP A 415 1.53 -10.27 -5.43
CA ASP A 415 2.36 -11.44 -5.74
C ASP A 415 3.62 -10.99 -6.48
N GLU A 416 4.39 -11.90 -7.06
CA GLU A 416 5.66 -11.60 -7.75
C GLU A 416 5.51 -10.84 -9.08
N ARG A 417 4.29 -10.70 -9.62
CA ARG A 417 4.04 -10.08 -10.94
C ARG A 417 2.97 -9.00 -10.91
N GLN A 418 2.19 -8.89 -9.86
CA GLN A 418 1.13 -7.89 -9.80
C GLN A 418 0.85 -7.45 -8.38
N VAL A 419 0.32 -6.23 -8.30
CA VAL A 419 -0.25 -5.69 -7.09
C VAL A 419 -1.58 -5.05 -7.42
N PHE A 420 -2.58 -5.38 -6.62
CA PHE A 420 -3.89 -4.75 -6.63
C PHE A 420 -4.07 -4.02 -5.31
N ALA A 421 -4.48 -2.75 -5.37
CA ALA A 421 -4.86 -1.99 -4.19
C ALA A 421 -6.23 -1.34 -4.44
N ALA A 422 -7.08 -1.36 -3.43
CA ALA A 422 -8.40 -0.77 -3.46
C ALA A 422 -8.70 -0.02 -2.17
N ARG A 423 -9.47 1.06 -2.29
CA ARG A 423 -9.99 1.84 -1.18
C ARG A 423 -11.49 2.04 -1.36
N SER A 424 -12.24 1.85 -0.29
CA SER A 424 -13.62 2.31 -0.19
C SER A 424 -13.70 3.28 0.98
N GLN A 425 -14.31 4.45 0.75
CA GLN A 425 -14.46 5.49 1.77
C GLN A 425 -15.89 6.02 1.77
N PHE A 426 -16.48 6.08 2.95
CA PHE A 426 -17.76 6.73 3.22
C PHE A 426 -17.48 8.00 4.02
N SER A 427 -17.84 9.14 3.46
CA SER A 427 -17.72 10.46 4.06
C SER A 427 -19.09 10.94 4.50
N LEU A 428 -19.22 11.29 5.77
CA LEU A 428 -20.40 11.92 6.34
C LEU A 428 -20.03 13.31 6.86
N GLY A 429 -20.56 14.35 6.22
CA GLY A 429 -20.52 15.71 6.70
C GLY A 429 -21.42 15.89 7.91
N VAL A 430 -20.87 16.43 9.00
CA VAL A 430 -21.53 16.57 10.30
C VAL A 430 -21.51 18.01 10.78
N ASP A 431 -22.58 18.41 11.46
CA ASP A 431 -22.70 19.72 12.09
C ASP A 431 -21.94 19.75 13.43
N LEU A 432 -20.62 19.84 13.35
CA LEU A 432 -19.72 19.99 14.48
C LEU A 432 -18.70 21.10 14.19
N PHE A 433 -18.16 21.73 15.23
CA PHE A 433 -17.11 22.75 15.11
C PHE A 433 -17.46 23.92 14.17
N ASP A 434 -18.70 24.43 14.29
CA ASP A 434 -19.20 25.58 13.52
C ASP A 434 -19.18 25.32 12.00
N ALA A 435 -19.61 24.12 11.61
CA ALA A 435 -19.74 23.75 10.21
C ALA A 435 -20.73 24.69 9.50
N THR A 436 -20.46 25.05 8.25
CA THR A 436 -21.35 25.92 7.47
C THR A 436 -22.61 25.17 7.06
N ILE A 437 -23.74 25.55 7.64
CA ILE A 437 -25.05 24.95 7.38
C ILE A 437 -25.93 25.96 6.63
N ASN A 438 -26.42 25.56 5.46
CA ASN A 438 -27.27 26.40 4.63
C ASN A 438 -28.71 25.83 4.57
N ASN A 439 -29.66 26.67 4.15
CA ASN A 439 -31.03 26.22 3.92
C ASN A 439 -31.15 25.27 2.71
N ASP A 440 -30.34 25.53 1.69
CA ASP A 440 -30.24 24.74 0.47
C ASP A 440 -28.80 24.22 0.29
N ALA A 441 -28.66 23.04 -0.32
CA ALA A 441 -27.36 22.51 -0.71
C ALA A 441 -26.72 23.38 -1.82
N PRO A 442 -25.38 23.43 -1.93
CA PRO A 442 -24.41 22.69 -1.12
C PRO A 442 -24.17 23.31 0.26
N ASP A 443 -23.92 22.45 1.25
CA ASP A 443 -23.47 22.83 2.59
C ASP A 443 -22.59 21.72 3.19
N SER A 444 -22.25 21.83 4.46
CA SER A 444 -21.38 20.86 5.14
C SER A 444 -22.07 19.56 5.56
N ARG A 445 -23.37 19.36 5.26
CA ARG A 445 -24.11 18.12 5.49
C ARG A 445 -24.27 17.37 4.17
N PHE A 446 -23.47 16.32 4.04
CA PHE A 446 -23.49 15.49 2.86
C PHE A 446 -23.14 14.05 3.22
N PHE A 447 -23.54 13.13 2.35
CA PHE A 447 -22.99 11.79 2.32
C PHE A 447 -22.37 11.53 0.95
N ALA A 448 -21.11 11.12 0.97
CA ALA A 448 -20.41 10.72 -0.25
C ALA A 448 -19.70 9.40 -0.05
N TRP A 449 -19.81 8.52 -1.04
CA TRP A 449 -18.98 7.33 -1.16
C TRP A 449 -17.94 7.53 -2.26
N ARG A 450 -16.68 7.20 -1.97
CA ARG A 450 -15.60 7.17 -2.95
C ARG A 450 -14.96 5.78 -2.99
N GLY A 451 -14.87 5.22 -4.18
CA GLY A 451 -14.22 3.95 -4.47
C GLY A 451 -13.01 4.17 -5.38
N GLN A 452 -11.85 3.66 -4.98
CA GLN A 452 -10.61 3.78 -5.73
C GLN A 452 -9.99 2.41 -5.91
N ALA A 453 -9.42 2.14 -7.09
CA ALA A 453 -8.70 0.91 -7.35
C ALA A 453 -7.51 1.18 -8.27
N GLN A 454 -6.40 0.50 -8.00
CA GLN A 454 -5.22 0.50 -8.84
C GLN A 454 -4.70 -0.93 -9.00
N TRP A 455 -4.26 -1.25 -10.21
CA TRP A 455 -3.67 -2.52 -10.56
C TRP A 455 -2.41 -2.30 -11.36
N THR A 456 -1.30 -2.75 -10.81
CA THR A 456 0.01 -2.74 -11.47
C THR A 456 0.38 -4.17 -11.81
N ARG A 457 0.79 -4.44 -13.05
CA ARG A 457 1.22 -5.76 -13.51
C ARG A 457 2.51 -5.68 -14.31
N LEU A 458 3.46 -6.53 -13.95
CA LEU A 458 4.66 -6.82 -14.72
C LEU A 458 4.29 -7.70 -15.92
N LEU A 459 4.40 -7.14 -17.13
CA LEU A 459 4.12 -7.85 -18.39
C LEU A 459 5.37 -8.52 -18.95
N ALA A 460 6.52 -7.88 -18.80
CA ALA A 460 7.85 -8.36 -19.16
C ALA A 460 8.89 -7.67 -18.26
N ALA A 461 10.18 -8.00 -18.39
CA ALA A 461 11.23 -7.32 -17.63
C ALA A 461 11.11 -5.80 -17.75
N ASP A 462 10.96 -5.11 -16.62
CA ASP A 462 10.78 -3.66 -16.48
C ASP A 462 9.60 -3.05 -17.26
N THR A 463 8.70 -3.89 -17.79
CA THR A 463 7.52 -3.46 -18.56
C THR A 463 6.29 -3.60 -17.69
N LEU A 464 5.67 -2.47 -17.35
CA LEU A 464 4.54 -2.41 -16.45
C LEU A 464 3.27 -2.00 -17.19
N LEU A 465 2.14 -2.58 -16.79
CA LEU A 465 0.80 -2.08 -17.05
C LEU A 465 0.25 -1.51 -15.75
N LEU A 466 -0.22 -0.27 -15.79
CA LEU A 466 -0.90 0.39 -14.70
C LEU A 466 -2.33 0.70 -15.14
N VAL A 467 -3.29 0.28 -14.32
CA VAL A 467 -4.71 0.59 -14.50
C VAL A 467 -5.19 1.26 -13.22
N ARG A 468 -5.86 2.41 -13.35
CA ARG A 468 -6.43 3.17 -12.23
C ARG A 468 -7.91 3.41 -12.48
N GLY A 469 -8.71 3.34 -11.42
CA GLY A 469 -10.13 3.67 -11.41
C GLY A 469 -10.49 4.46 -10.16
N ASP A 470 -11.35 5.46 -10.31
CA ASP A 470 -11.87 6.28 -9.22
C ASP A 470 -13.34 6.58 -9.47
N VAL A 471 -14.17 6.48 -8.44
CA VAL A 471 -15.61 6.70 -8.51
C VAL A 471 -16.02 7.48 -7.28
N GLN A 472 -16.82 8.53 -7.44
CA GLN A 472 -17.47 9.24 -6.35
C GLN A 472 -18.98 9.31 -6.60
N LEU A 473 -19.76 8.97 -5.58
CA LEU A 473 -21.21 9.10 -5.56
C LEU A 473 -21.61 9.90 -4.31
N ALA A 474 -22.38 10.96 -4.51
CA ALA A 474 -22.87 11.85 -3.47
C ALA A 474 -24.40 11.88 -3.46
N ASP A 475 -25.00 12.01 -2.28
CA ASP A 475 -26.46 12.09 -2.13
C ASP A 475 -27.03 13.50 -2.38
N SER A 476 -26.18 14.52 -2.30
CA SER A 476 -26.54 15.93 -2.44
C SER A 476 -25.52 16.71 -3.28
N SER A 477 -25.79 17.99 -3.56
CA SER A 477 -24.79 18.89 -4.13
C SER A 477 -23.69 19.13 -3.09
N LEU A 478 -22.43 19.03 -3.51
CA LEU A 478 -21.28 19.15 -2.64
C LEU A 478 -20.66 20.55 -2.73
N VAL A 479 -20.12 21.02 -1.61
CA VAL A 479 -19.18 22.14 -1.62
C VAL A 479 -17.95 21.77 -2.48
N PRO A 480 -17.29 22.69 -3.20
CA PRO A 480 -16.17 22.36 -4.09
C PRO A 480 -15.06 21.52 -3.47
N PHE A 481 -14.89 21.67 -2.15
CA PHE A 481 -14.01 20.91 -1.28
C PHE A 481 -14.31 19.41 -1.17
N GLU A 482 -15.49 18.97 -1.56
CA GLU A 482 -15.86 17.56 -1.55
C GLU A 482 -16.20 17.07 -2.98
N GLN A 483 -16.24 17.97 -3.96
CA GLN A 483 -16.49 17.66 -5.38
C GLN A 483 -15.33 16.93 -6.06
N PHE A 484 -15.67 15.92 -6.85
CA PHE A 484 -14.80 15.12 -7.69
C PHE A 484 -14.23 15.96 -8.84
N GLY A 485 -12.90 16.03 -8.93
CA GLY A 485 -12.23 16.78 -9.99
C GLY A 485 -11.59 15.89 -11.05
N ILE A 486 -11.67 16.35 -12.30
CA ILE A 486 -11.25 15.64 -13.50
C ILE A 486 -10.46 16.62 -14.39
N GLY A 487 -9.32 16.15 -14.91
CA GLY A 487 -8.37 16.95 -15.69
C GLY A 487 -7.03 17.11 -14.95
N GLY A 488 -5.92 17.01 -15.68
CA GLY A 488 -4.56 17.10 -15.14
C GLY A 488 -3.77 15.79 -15.27
N GLN A 489 -2.50 15.81 -14.81
CA GLN A 489 -1.55 14.71 -15.04
C GLN A 489 -1.99 13.39 -14.40
N GLN A 490 -2.63 13.45 -13.23
CA GLN A 490 -3.00 12.26 -12.44
C GLN A 490 -4.43 11.77 -12.70
N THR A 491 -5.23 12.50 -13.49
CA THR A 491 -6.62 12.15 -13.80
C THR A 491 -6.80 11.95 -15.31
N VAL A 492 -7.15 13.01 -16.05
CA VAL A 492 -7.30 12.98 -17.51
C VAL A 492 -6.29 13.93 -18.13
N ARG A 493 -5.20 13.37 -18.65
CA ARG A 493 -4.13 14.13 -19.33
C ARG A 493 -4.63 14.70 -20.65
N GLY A 494 -4.06 15.85 -21.05
CA GLY A 494 -4.51 16.65 -22.19
C GLY A 494 -5.43 17.81 -21.80
N TYR A 495 -5.85 17.86 -20.52
CA TYR A 495 -6.65 18.95 -19.94
C TYR A 495 -5.92 19.54 -18.73
N ARG A 496 -6.12 20.84 -18.47
CA ARG A 496 -5.58 21.48 -17.26
C ARG A 496 -6.04 20.76 -15.98
N GLN A 497 -5.26 20.91 -14.93
CA GLN A 497 -5.63 20.46 -13.59
C GLN A 497 -7.03 20.99 -13.23
N ASP A 498 -7.91 20.10 -12.76
CA ASP A 498 -9.25 20.40 -12.25
C ASP A 498 -10.17 21.10 -13.27
N ALA A 499 -9.97 20.79 -14.56
CA ALA A 499 -10.78 21.33 -15.66
C ALA A 499 -12.29 21.14 -15.47
N LEU A 500 -12.69 20.06 -14.78
CA LEU A 500 -14.07 19.76 -14.43
C LEU A 500 -14.17 19.41 -12.95
N LEU A 501 -15.09 20.08 -12.23
CA LEU A 501 -15.50 19.74 -10.87
C LEU A 501 -16.95 19.31 -10.86
N ALA A 502 -17.24 18.18 -10.19
CA ALA A 502 -18.58 17.63 -10.12
C ALA A 502 -18.87 16.93 -8.79
N ASP A 503 -20.14 16.87 -8.37
CA ASP A 503 -20.53 16.18 -7.12
C ASP A 503 -20.23 14.67 -7.18
N ASN A 504 -20.45 14.09 -8.37
CA ASN A 504 -20.24 12.69 -8.68
C ASN A 504 -19.32 12.55 -9.89
N GLY A 505 -18.63 11.42 -9.99
CA GLY A 505 -17.85 11.15 -11.19
C GLY A 505 -17.26 9.76 -11.23
N VAL A 506 -16.76 9.40 -12.41
CA VAL A 506 -16.03 8.17 -12.70
C VAL A 506 -14.80 8.53 -13.50
N LEU A 507 -13.66 7.97 -13.13
CA LEU A 507 -12.38 8.07 -13.80
C LEU A 507 -11.85 6.67 -14.11
N PHE A 508 -11.27 6.51 -15.29
CA PHE A 508 -10.53 5.33 -15.70
C PHE A 508 -9.26 5.75 -16.44
N SER A 509 -8.12 5.20 -16.06
CA SER A 509 -6.82 5.48 -16.69
C SER A 509 -6.07 4.17 -16.92
N THR A 510 -5.43 4.06 -18.08
CA THR A 510 -4.52 2.96 -18.42
C THR A 510 -3.21 3.52 -18.96
N GLU A 511 -2.09 3.07 -18.40
CA GLU A 511 -0.74 3.46 -18.79
C GLU A 511 0.14 2.22 -18.93
N PHE A 512 0.90 2.14 -20.01
CA PHE A 512 2.01 1.20 -20.11
C PHE A 512 3.31 1.93 -19.76
N ARG A 513 4.26 1.28 -19.11
CA ARG A 513 5.63 1.78 -18.93
C ARG A 513 6.57 0.80 -19.58
N ILE A 514 7.16 1.19 -20.71
CA ILE A 514 7.95 0.32 -21.57
C ILE A 514 9.41 0.77 -21.51
N PRO A 515 10.37 -0.07 -21.09
CA PRO A 515 11.77 0.33 -21.01
C PRO A 515 12.35 0.52 -22.43
N ILE A 516 12.87 1.71 -22.72
CA ILE A 516 13.45 2.05 -24.02
C ILE A 516 14.97 2.28 -23.96
N LEU A 517 15.52 2.59 -22.78
CA LEU A 517 16.95 2.72 -22.57
C LEU A 517 17.33 2.31 -21.14
N LYS A 518 18.36 1.48 -21.01
CA LYS A 518 19.05 1.21 -19.75
C LYS A 518 20.44 1.83 -19.81
N ALA A 519 20.67 2.89 -19.04
CA ALA A 519 21.95 3.58 -18.98
C ALA A 519 22.87 2.99 -17.91
N LYS A 520 24.18 3.28 -18.05
CA LYS A 520 25.16 2.95 -17.01
C LYS A 520 24.80 3.64 -15.70
N GLY A 521 25.03 2.96 -14.57
CA GLY A 521 24.69 3.49 -13.24
C GLY A 521 23.22 3.35 -12.87
N GLY A 522 22.51 2.37 -13.45
CA GLY A 522 21.15 2.01 -13.05
C GLY A 522 20.05 2.94 -13.58
N GLY A 523 20.36 3.81 -14.56
CA GLY A 523 19.37 4.69 -15.18
C GLY A 523 18.42 3.90 -16.09
N LEU A 524 17.12 4.14 -15.97
CA LEU A 524 16.08 3.53 -16.78
C LEU A 524 15.21 4.63 -17.40
N LEU A 525 15.17 4.68 -18.73
CA LEU A 525 14.21 5.48 -19.48
C LEU A 525 13.06 4.58 -19.94
N GLN A 526 11.84 4.99 -19.64
CA GLN A 526 10.63 4.32 -20.08
C GLN A 526 9.78 5.24 -20.95
N LEU A 527 9.20 4.68 -22.01
CA LEU A 527 8.13 5.29 -22.79
C LEU A 527 6.79 4.95 -22.13
N THR A 528 5.92 5.94 -21.97
CA THR A 528 4.66 5.79 -21.25
C THR A 528 3.42 6.16 -22.07
N PRO A 529 2.97 5.32 -23.02
CA PRO A 529 1.70 5.56 -23.71
C PRO A 529 0.52 5.37 -22.76
N PHE A 530 -0.49 6.22 -22.90
CA PHE A 530 -1.65 6.20 -22.02
C PHE A 530 -2.97 6.58 -22.70
N ILE A 531 -4.07 6.21 -22.04
CA ILE A 531 -5.42 6.68 -22.32
C ILE A 531 -6.16 6.89 -21.00
N ASP A 532 -6.82 8.04 -20.88
CA ASP A 532 -7.56 8.47 -19.70
C ASP A 532 -8.98 8.89 -20.10
N ILE A 533 -9.96 8.55 -19.27
CA ILE A 533 -11.36 8.86 -19.47
C ILE A 533 -11.94 9.27 -18.12
N GLY A 534 -12.62 10.41 -18.07
CA GLY A 534 -13.32 10.86 -16.88
C GLY A 534 -14.67 11.47 -17.24
N THR A 535 -15.69 11.19 -16.42
CA THR A 535 -17.00 11.83 -16.54
C THR A 535 -17.53 12.25 -15.17
N GLY A 536 -18.15 13.42 -15.11
CA GLY A 536 -18.69 14.00 -13.88
C GLY A 536 -20.14 14.44 -14.05
N TRP A 537 -20.91 14.41 -12.98
CA TRP A 537 -22.28 14.95 -12.96
C TRP A 537 -22.63 15.52 -11.59
N ASN A 538 -23.46 16.57 -11.60
CA ASN A 538 -23.92 17.24 -10.39
C ASN A 538 -25.31 16.77 -9.98
N ASN A 539 -25.56 16.84 -8.67
CA ASN A 539 -26.89 16.74 -8.12
C ASN A 539 -27.60 18.10 -8.28
N GLY A 540 -28.92 18.09 -8.50
CA GLY A 540 -29.73 19.31 -8.64
C GLY A 540 -29.73 19.92 -10.05
N LYS A 541 -29.81 21.27 -10.13
CA LYS A 541 -30.02 22.01 -11.40
C LYS A 541 -28.75 22.54 -12.06
N SER A 542 -27.57 22.21 -11.54
CA SER A 542 -26.29 22.66 -12.10
C SER A 542 -25.89 21.78 -13.28
N ASN A 543 -26.20 22.21 -14.50
CA ASN A 543 -25.77 21.49 -15.71
C ASN A 543 -24.31 21.80 -15.99
N LEU A 544 -23.51 20.75 -16.19
CA LEU A 544 -22.14 20.86 -16.67
C LEU A 544 -22.16 21.10 -18.18
N THR A 545 -21.34 22.03 -18.67
CA THR A 545 -21.22 22.33 -20.11
C THR A 545 -20.59 21.17 -20.87
N GLU A 546 -19.55 20.59 -20.28
CA GLU A 546 -18.89 19.36 -20.72
C GLU A 546 -18.78 18.42 -19.52
N ASP A 547 -19.42 17.27 -19.61
CA ASP A 547 -19.51 16.29 -18.52
C ASP A 547 -18.48 15.16 -18.67
N THR A 548 -17.72 15.14 -19.76
CA THR A 548 -16.84 14.04 -20.14
C THR A 548 -15.54 14.57 -20.73
N LEU A 549 -14.41 14.13 -20.18
CA LEU A 549 -13.06 14.40 -20.68
C LEU A 549 -12.42 13.09 -21.12
N ILE A 550 -11.80 13.08 -22.31
CA ILE A 550 -11.06 11.93 -22.83
C ILE A 550 -9.70 12.40 -23.30
N GLY A 551 -8.64 11.78 -22.81
CA GLY A 551 -7.26 12.11 -23.10
C GLY A 551 -6.44 10.91 -23.54
N THR A 552 -5.47 11.12 -24.41
CA THR A 552 -4.46 10.10 -24.73
C THR A 552 -3.13 10.77 -24.99
N GLY A 553 -2.03 10.02 -24.97
CA GLY A 553 -0.73 10.63 -25.22
C GLY A 553 0.43 9.71 -24.98
N LEU A 554 1.60 10.33 -24.89
CA LEU A 554 2.88 9.69 -24.67
C LEU A 554 3.64 10.46 -23.61
N GLY A 555 4.36 9.75 -22.75
CA GLY A 555 5.32 10.34 -21.84
C GLY A 555 6.67 9.64 -21.87
N LEU A 556 7.64 10.27 -21.23
CA LEU A 556 8.96 9.75 -20.95
C LEU A 556 9.18 9.82 -19.45
N LEU A 557 9.58 8.70 -18.86
CA LEU A 557 9.90 8.57 -17.45
C LEU A 557 11.35 8.12 -17.32
N TRP A 558 12.16 8.92 -16.64
CA TRP A 558 13.53 8.60 -16.28
C TRP A 558 13.64 8.33 -14.78
N GLN A 559 14.26 7.21 -14.43
CA GLN A 559 14.56 6.85 -13.05
C GLN A 559 16.04 6.51 -12.93
N GLN A 560 16.74 7.09 -11.95
CA GLN A 560 18.14 6.77 -11.68
C GLN A 560 18.49 7.06 -10.22
N GLY A 561 18.74 6.01 -9.43
CA GLY A 561 19.04 6.18 -8.00
C GLY A 561 17.89 6.92 -7.31
N SER A 562 18.15 8.02 -6.62
CA SER A 562 17.11 8.83 -5.97
C SER A 562 16.44 9.86 -6.89
N LEU A 563 16.81 9.94 -8.16
CA LEU A 563 16.24 10.90 -9.13
C LEU A 563 15.11 10.26 -9.93
N SER A 564 13.98 10.96 -10.01
CA SER A 564 12.88 10.67 -10.92
C SER A 564 12.57 11.92 -11.74
N ALA A 565 12.41 11.77 -13.05
CA ALA A 565 12.00 12.84 -13.95
C ALA A 565 11.00 12.33 -14.97
N ARG A 566 9.91 13.05 -15.16
CA ARG A 566 8.82 12.68 -16.06
C ARG A 566 8.41 13.88 -16.90
N ILE A 567 8.09 13.61 -18.16
CA ILE A 567 7.40 14.55 -19.04
C ILE A 567 6.31 13.79 -19.80
N ASP A 568 5.10 14.33 -19.83
CA ASP A 568 3.97 13.78 -20.58
C ASP A 568 3.45 14.82 -21.57
N TYR A 569 3.07 14.35 -22.75
CA TYR A 569 2.29 15.11 -23.71
C TYR A 569 0.93 14.43 -23.91
N GLY A 570 -0.11 15.06 -23.38
CA GLY A 570 -1.50 14.66 -23.51
C GLY A 570 -2.22 15.41 -24.63
N ILE A 571 -3.06 14.69 -25.34
CA ILE A 571 -3.88 15.14 -26.45
C ILE A 571 -5.34 15.02 -26.02
N PRO A 572 -6.07 16.13 -25.86
CA PRO A 572 -7.49 16.08 -25.56
C PRO A 572 -8.27 15.57 -26.79
N LEU A 573 -9.10 14.55 -26.60
CA LEU A 573 -9.98 14.00 -27.64
C LEU A 573 -11.38 14.64 -27.65
N ILE A 574 -11.71 15.41 -26.62
CA ILE A 574 -12.89 16.28 -26.53
C ILE A 574 -12.37 17.70 -26.37
N SER A 575 -12.90 18.64 -27.15
CA SER A 575 -12.43 20.02 -27.13
C SER A 575 -13.08 20.80 -25.99
N VAL A 576 -12.27 21.20 -25.02
CA VAL A 576 -12.63 22.18 -23.98
C VAL A 576 -12.05 23.53 -24.38
N ASP A 577 -12.83 24.60 -24.24
CA ASP A 577 -12.35 25.96 -24.51
C ASP A 577 -11.30 26.37 -23.47
N THR A 578 -10.09 26.69 -23.94
CA THR A 578 -8.97 27.07 -23.08
C THR A 578 -8.11 28.12 -23.77
N ASP A 579 -7.62 29.09 -23.00
CA ASP A 579 -6.76 30.17 -23.50
C ASP A 579 -5.33 29.73 -23.88
N LYS A 580 -5.01 28.42 -23.76
CA LYS A 580 -3.71 27.80 -24.10
C LYS A 580 -2.47 28.52 -23.53
N ARG A 581 -2.58 29.12 -22.34
CA ARG A 581 -1.53 29.98 -21.76
C ARG A 581 -0.45 29.22 -21.01
N THR A 582 -0.79 28.08 -20.42
CA THR A 582 0.13 27.28 -19.61
C THR A 582 0.60 26.03 -20.34
N LEU A 583 1.69 25.40 -19.87
CA LEU A 583 2.14 24.12 -20.41
C LEU A 583 1.03 23.06 -20.34
N GLN A 584 0.29 23.00 -19.23
CA GLN A 584 -0.82 22.06 -19.07
C GLN A 584 -1.97 22.32 -20.04
N ASP A 585 -2.28 23.59 -20.34
CA ASP A 585 -3.30 23.92 -21.36
C ASP A 585 -2.89 23.48 -22.77
N ASN A 586 -1.60 23.32 -22.98
CA ASN A 586 -1.02 22.77 -24.20
C ASN A 586 -0.77 21.25 -24.08
N GLY A 587 -1.30 20.61 -23.03
CA GLY A 587 -1.19 19.17 -22.79
C GLY A 587 0.17 18.71 -22.27
N ILE A 588 1.08 19.62 -21.89
CA ILE A 588 2.42 19.28 -21.41
C ILE A 588 2.45 19.26 -19.89
N TYR A 589 2.86 18.13 -19.33
CA TYR A 589 3.07 17.93 -17.90
C TYR A 589 4.50 17.51 -17.64
N PHE A 590 5.07 17.92 -16.52
CA PHE A 590 6.37 17.44 -16.08
C PHE A 590 6.42 17.33 -14.56
N SER A 591 7.28 16.44 -14.09
CA SER A 591 7.68 16.37 -12.68
C SER A 591 9.14 15.94 -12.58
N ILE A 592 9.86 16.55 -11.64
CA ILE A 592 11.24 16.18 -11.31
C ILE A 592 11.35 16.14 -9.80
N GLY A 593 11.79 15.01 -9.26
CA GLY A 593 11.95 14.80 -7.83
C GLY A 593 13.28 14.14 -7.52
N TYR A 594 13.87 14.51 -6.39
CA TYR A 594 15.08 13.89 -5.87
C TYR A 594 14.85 13.49 -4.41
N SER A 595 14.88 12.18 -4.11
CA SER A 595 14.51 11.63 -2.80
C SER A 595 15.64 10.82 -2.15
N PRO A 596 16.76 11.44 -1.74
CA PRO A 596 17.79 10.77 -0.98
C PRO A 596 17.28 10.33 0.40
N SER A 597 17.79 9.19 0.87
CA SER A 597 17.59 8.68 2.23
C SER A 597 18.92 8.72 3.00
N PHE A 598 18.88 9.11 4.27
CA PHE A 598 20.03 9.31 5.16
C PHE A 598 19.97 8.44 6.42
#